data_AF-A0A6A5HQ72-F1
#
_entry.id   AF-A0A6A5HQ72-F1
#
_cell.length_a   1.000
_cell.length_b   1.000
_cell.length_c   1.000
_cell.angle_alpha   90.00
_cell.angle_beta   90.00
_cell.angle_gamma   90.00
#
_symmetry.space_group_name_H-M   'P 1'
#
loop_
_entity.id
_entity.type
_entity.pdbx_description
1 polymer ?
#
loop_
_entity_poly.entity_id
_entity_poly.type
_entity_poly.pdbx_seq_one_letter_code
_entity_poly.pdbx_strand_id
1 'polypeptide(L)'
;MRKPLLSIGLSQFGLSVLQTLFMFYYVKVYINQFHVNTAWFNIAQTLFMFWNTINDPIFGYLQEIRGSWLKNRLLVIKWLSPLLVASFVFMWIPWDTSGSDWEGIHLILSLFLYDAFLVLSESRGAPFSLIPHGISRRSG
;
A
#
# COMPACT_ATOMS: atom_id res chain seq x y z
N MET A 1 -8.70 -19.41 -23.37
CA MET A 1 -8.52 -19.21 -21.91
C MET A 1 -8.59 -17.71 -21.59
N ARG A 2 -9.70 -17.21 -21.03
CA ARG A 2 -9.92 -15.79 -20.61
C ARG A 2 -10.15 -15.67 -19.09
N LYS A 3 -9.40 -16.41 -18.27
CA LYS A 3 -9.55 -16.38 -16.80
C LYS A 3 -8.66 -15.40 -16.01
N PRO A 4 -7.54 -14.82 -16.53
CA PRO A 4 -6.69 -13.97 -15.68
C PRO A 4 -7.29 -12.58 -15.42
N LEU A 5 -8.08 -12.05 -16.36
CA LEU A 5 -8.69 -10.71 -16.26
C LEU A 5 -9.68 -10.61 -15.08
N LEU A 6 -10.51 -11.64 -14.86
CA LEU A 6 -11.46 -11.66 -13.74
C LEU A 6 -10.74 -11.69 -12.39
N SER A 7 -9.71 -12.53 -12.23
CA SER A 7 -8.93 -12.58 -10.98
C SER A 7 -8.15 -11.29 -10.72
N ILE A 8 -7.61 -10.66 -11.77
CA ILE A 8 -6.94 -9.36 -11.67
C ILE A 8 -7.93 -8.30 -11.21
N GLY A 9 -9.09 -8.21 -11.88
CA GLY A 9 -10.13 -7.25 -11.54
C GLY A 9 -10.69 -7.43 -10.14
N LEU A 10 -10.92 -8.67 -9.70
CA LEU A 10 -11.40 -8.97 -8.35
C LEU A 10 -10.36 -8.59 -7.28
N SER A 11 -9.07 -8.84 -7.55
CA SER A 11 -7.98 -8.42 -6.65
C SER A 11 -7.92 -6.91 -6.53
N GLN A 12 -7.99 -6.20 -7.67
CA GLN A 12 -7.97 -4.73 -7.71
C GLN A 12 -9.17 -4.13 -6.97
N PHE A 13 -10.34 -4.71 -7.18
CA PHE A 13 -11.55 -4.31 -6.48
C PHE A 13 -11.38 -4.46 -4.97
N GLY A 14 -10.89 -5.61 -4.49
CA GLY A 14 -10.60 -5.82 -3.06
C GLY A 14 -9.63 -4.79 -2.48
N LEU A 15 -8.52 -4.52 -3.18
CA LEU A 15 -7.55 -3.49 -2.77
C LEU A 15 -8.20 -2.10 -2.71
N SER A 16 -9.03 -1.74 -3.69
CA SER A 16 -9.72 -0.43 -3.72
C SER A 16 -10.72 -0.24 -2.58
N VAL A 17 -11.45 -1.31 -2.20
CA VAL A 17 -12.37 -1.29 -1.07
C VAL A 17 -11.61 -1.13 0.24
N LEU A 18 -10.56 -1.93 0.45
CA LEU A 18 -9.70 -1.80 1.63
C LEU A 18 -9.09 -0.40 1.74
N GLN A 19 -8.55 0.13 0.64
CA GLN A 19 -7.99 1.49 0.59
C GLN A 19 -9.02 2.55 1.00
N THR A 20 -10.22 2.46 0.46
CA THR A 20 -11.28 3.41 0.75
C THR A 20 -11.71 3.34 2.21
N LEU A 21 -11.89 2.13 2.74
CA LEU A 21 -12.25 1.92 4.14
C LEU A 21 -11.16 2.43 5.09
N PHE A 22 -9.88 2.09 4.83
CA PHE A 22 -8.78 2.55 5.65
C PHE A 22 -8.71 4.08 5.69
N MET A 23 -8.69 4.74 4.52
CA MET A 23 -8.60 6.20 4.42
C MET A 23 -9.78 6.94 5.05
N PHE A 24 -10.98 6.35 5.02
CA PHE A 24 -12.16 6.94 5.64
C PHE A 24 -12.19 6.76 7.17
N TYR A 25 -11.79 5.58 7.66
CA TYR A 25 -11.93 5.24 9.08
C TYR A 25 -10.74 5.66 9.95
N TYR A 26 -9.51 5.68 9.43
CA TYR A 26 -8.34 5.94 10.29
C TYR A 26 -8.46 7.29 11.02
N VAL A 27 -8.81 8.38 10.31
CA VAL A 27 -8.99 9.70 10.92
C VAL A 27 -10.01 9.64 12.06
N LYS A 28 -11.15 8.98 11.82
CA LYS A 28 -12.23 8.88 12.81
C LYS A 28 -11.83 8.06 14.03
N VAL A 29 -11.12 6.95 13.84
CA VAL A 29 -10.67 6.10 14.94
C VAL A 29 -9.64 6.84 15.79
N TYR A 30 -8.60 7.39 15.18
CA TYR A 30 -7.52 8.05 15.92
C TYR A 30 -7.96 9.35 16.61
N ILE A 31 -8.80 10.17 15.95
CA ILE A 31 -9.25 11.44 16.55
C ILE A 31 -10.40 11.21 17.54
N ASN A 32 -11.42 10.42 17.18
CA ASN A 32 -12.65 10.33 17.98
C ASN A 32 -12.66 9.19 19.00
N GLN A 33 -11.89 8.11 18.79
CA GLN A 33 -11.83 6.97 19.73
C GLN A 33 -10.56 7.02 20.58
N PHE A 34 -9.40 7.20 19.94
CA PHE A 34 -8.11 7.22 20.64
C PHE A 34 -7.72 8.61 21.16
N HIS A 35 -8.52 9.64 20.84
CA HIS A 35 -8.33 11.01 21.33
C HIS A 35 -6.95 11.59 21.03
N VAL A 36 -6.37 11.24 19.87
CA VAL A 36 -5.07 11.75 19.43
C VAL A 36 -5.11 13.26 19.28
N ASN A 37 -4.13 13.94 19.88
CA ASN A 37 -3.97 15.38 19.76
C ASN A 37 -3.73 15.79 18.30
N THR A 38 -4.38 16.88 17.87
CA THR A 38 -4.26 17.46 16.53
C THR A 38 -2.82 17.74 16.11
N ALA A 39 -1.94 18.10 17.06
CA ALA A 39 -0.51 18.31 16.78
C ALA A 39 0.16 17.03 16.26
N TRP A 40 -0.05 15.90 16.94
CA TRP A 40 0.46 14.59 16.52
C TRP A 40 -0.14 14.13 15.20
N PHE A 41 -1.43 14.39 14.98
CA PHE A 41 -2.08 14.10 13.70
C PHE A 41 -1.40 14.85 12.55
N ASN A 42 -1.15 16.16 12.70
CA ASN A 42 -0.47 16.96 11.66
C ASN A 42 0.97 16.50 11.40
N ILE A 43 1.69 16.11 12.46
CA ILE A 43 3.03 15.51 12.33
C ILE A 43 2.93 14.20 11.54
N ALA A 44 1.96 13.34 11.86
CA ALA A 44 1.75 12.08 11.16
C ALA A 44 1.42 12.29 9.68
N GLN A 45 0.55 13.24 9.34
CA GLN A 45 0.26 13.59 7.95
C GLN A 45 1.50 14.08 7.20
N THR A 46 2.30 14.95 7.84
CA THR A 46 3.54 15.47 7.25
C THR A 46 4.53 14.35 6.98
N LEU A 47 4.77 13.48 7.97
CA LEU A 47 5.62 12.31 7.84
C LEU A 47 5.11 11.35 6.77
N PHE A 48 3.79 11.17 6.66
CA PHE A 48 3.17 10.34 5.65
C PHE A 48 3.42 10.87 4.23
N MET A 49 3.41 12.19 4.01
CA MET A 49 3.77 12.76 2.71
C MET A 49 5.23 12.45 2.33
N PHE A 50 6.17 12.55 3.28
CA PHE A 50 7.56 12.15 3.04
C PHE A 50 7.71 10.65 2.80
N TRP A 51 6.93 9.83 3.51
CA TRP A 51 6.94 8.38 3.30
C TRP A 51 6.49 8.00 1.90
N ASN A 52 5.40 8.60 1.40
CA ASN A 52 4.90 8.36 0.04
C ASN A 52 5.97 8.68 -1.01
N THR A 53 6.63 9.85 -0.89
CA THR A 53 7.66 10.25 -1.87
C THR A 53 8.89 9.36 -1.85
N ILE A 54 9.14 8.64 -0.76
CA ILE A 54 10.24 7.68 -0.61
C ILE A 54 9.83 6.28 -1.09
N ASN A 55 8.62 5.83 -0.77
CA ASN A 55 8.12 4.50 -1.14
C ASN A 55 8.03 4.31 -2.64
N ASP A 56 7.51 5.32 -3.35
CA ASP A 56 7.34 5.27 -4.80
C ASP A 56 8.65 4.94 -5.55
N PRO A 57 9.78 5.66 -5.36
CA PRO A 57 11.03 5.35 -6.03
C PRO A 57 11.67 4.04 -5.54
N ILE A 58 11.58 3.72 -4.24
CA ILE A 58 12.17 2.49 -3.69
C ILE A 58 11.51 1.26 -4.30
N PHE A 59 10.17 1.20 -4.28
CA PHE A 59 9.46 0.04 -4.79
C PHE A 59 9.46 -0.02 -6.31
N GLY A 60 9.55 1.12 -7.00
CA GLY A 60 9.85 1.16 -8.42
C GLY A 60 11.21 0.51 -8.74
N TYR A 61 12.27 0.92 -8.05
CA TYR A 61 13.61 0.36 -8.25
C TYR A 61 13.67 -1.15 -7.90
N LEU A 62 13.07 -1.56 -6.79
CA LEU A 62 13.07 -2.95 -6.33
C LEU A 62 12.36 -3.91 -7.30
N GLN A 63 11.42 -3.39 -8.11
CA GLN A 63 10.79 -4.13 -9.20
C GLN A 63 11.68 -4.25 -10.42
N GLU A 64 12.58 -3.31 -10.70
CA GLU A 64 13.43 -3.36 -11.89
C GLU A 64 14.59 -4.35 -11.73
N ILE A 65 15.07 -4.58 -10.50
CA ILE A 65 16.16 -5.50 -10.17
C ILE A 65 15.93 -6.89 -10.81
N ARG A 66 16.95 -7.39 -11.51
CA ARG A 66 16.93 -8.73 -12.14
C ARG A 66 16.80 -9.81 -11.07
N GLY A 67 15.85 -10.73 -11.24
CA GLY A 67 15.59 -11.80 -10.27
C GLY A 67 14.70 -11.41 -9.08
N SER A 68 14.20 -10.16 -9.02
CA SER A 68 13.30 -9.74 -7.95
C SER A 68 12.00 -10.55 -7.96
N TRP A 69 11.66 -11.16 -6.83
CA TRP A 69 10.39 -11.85 -6.59
C TRP A 69 9.16 -10.93 -6.72
N LEU A 70 9.34 -9.61 -6.64
CA LEU A 70 8.28 -8.61 -6.78
C LEU A 70 7.74 -8.55 -8.21
N LYS A 71 8.48 -9.08 -9.19
CA LYS A 71 7.99 -9.25 -10.58
C LYS A 71 6.88 -10.29 -10.67
N ASN A 72 6.83 -11.24 -9.75
CA ASN A 72 5.86 -12.32 -9.74
C ASN A 72 4.60 -11.90 -8.98
N ARG A 73 3.62 -11.37 -9.70
CA ARG A 73 2.34 -10.89 -9.15
C ARG A 73 1.64 -11.89 -8.21
N LEU A 74 1.72 -13.19 -8.50
CA LEU A 74 1.13 -14.22 -7.65
C LEU A 74 1.84 -14.35 -6.29
N LEU A 75 3.17 -14.23 -6.26
CA LEU A 75 3.94 -14.25 -5.02
C LEU A 75 3.69 -12.97 -4.20
N VAL A 76 3.68 -11.83 -4.88
CA VAL A 76 3.36 -10.52 -4.27
C VAL A 76 2.02 -10.58 -3.56
N ILE A 77 0.95 -10.95 -4.27
CA ILE A 77 -0.39 -11.04 -3.66
C ILE A 77 -0.42 -12.06 -2.53
N LYS A 78 0.17 -13.26 -2.72
CA LYS A 78 0.16 -14.32 -1.70
C LYS A 78 0.82 -13.88 -0.38
N TRP A 79 1.93 -13.13 -0.45
CA TRP A 79 2.68 -12.73 0.74
C TRP A 79 2.25 -11.38 1.30
N LEU A 80 1.89 -10.42 0.46
CA LEU A 80 1.59 -9.06 0.87
C LEU A 80 0.11 -8.84 1.18
N SER A 81 -0.83 -9.56 0.55
CA SER A 81 -2.24 -9.45 0.94
C SER A 81 -2.50 -9.78 2.42
N PRO A 82 -1.95 -10.86 3.03
CA PRO A 82 -2.16 -11.08 4.46
C PRO A 82 -1.49 -10.00 5.32
N LEU A 83 -0.35 -9.44 4.89
CA LEU A 83 0.33 -8.34 5.59
C LEU A 83 -0.47 -7.04 5.52
N LEU A 84 -1.10 -6.74 4.38
CA LEU A 84 -2.00 -5.60 4.20
C LEU A 84 -3.24 -5.72 5.09
N VAL A 85 -3.81 -6.93 5.19
CA VAL A 85 -4.92 -7.17 6.12
C VAL A 85 -4.45 -7.07 7.56
N ALA A 86 -3.25 -7.56 7.88
CA ALA A 86 -2.68 -7.45 9.22
C ALA A 86 -2.44 -5.98 9.62
N SER A 87 -1.95 -5.12 8.72
CA SER A 87 -1.80 -3.68 9.00
C SER A 87 -3.15 -2.98 9.15
N PHE A 88 -4.16 -3.38 8.37
CA PHE A 88 -5.53 -2.90 8.56
C PHE A 88 -6.06 -3.28 9.96
N VAL A 89 -5.89 -4.53 10.39
CA VAL A 89 -6.31 -4.99 11.72
C VAL A 89 -5.51 -4.30 12.83
N PHE A 90 -4.21 -4.11 12.64
CA PHE A 90 -3.31 -3.43 13.58
C PHE A 90 -3.80 -2.01 13.91
N MET A 91 -4.39 -1.30 12.95
CA MET A 91 -4.99 0.02 13.15
C MET A 91 -6.12 0.00 14.20
N TRP A 92 -6.87 -1.10 14.30
CA TRP A 92 -8.02 -1.20 15.20
C TRP A 92 -7.66 -1.53 16.64
N ILE A 93 -6.40 -1.83 16.92
CA ILE A 93 -5.94 -2.24 18.25
C ILE A 93 -5.45 -0.99 19.00
N PRO A 94 -6.19 -0.49 20.00
CA PRO A 94 -5.71 0.63 20.81
C PRO A 94 -4.46 0.24 21.60
N TRP A 95 -3.49 1.14 21.68
CA TRP A 95 -2.31 0.97 22.53
C TRP A 95 -2.55 1.56 23.92
N ASP A 96 -3.27 2.67 23.97
CA ASP A 96 -3.67 3.38 25.17
C ASP A 96 -4.98 4.13 24.92
N THR A 97 -5.99 3.89 25.78
CA THR A 97 -7.29 4.59 25.70
C THR A 97 -7.30 5.92 26.44
N SER A 98 -6.18 6.27 27.10
CA SER A 98 -6.07 7.43 27.99
C SER A 98 -5.74 8.75 27.27
N GLY A 99 -5.57 8.73 25.95
CA GLY A 99 -5.20 9.92 25.15
C GLY A 99 -3.71 10.28 25.24
N SER A 100 -2.85 9.28 25.46
CA SER A 100 -1.40 9.47 25.54
C SER A 100 -0.76 9.67 24.16
N ASP A 101 0.42 10.31 24.14
CA ASP A 101 1.19 10.59 22.92
C ASP A 101 1.56 9.32 22.13
N TRP A 102 1.52 8.15 22.78
CA TRP A 102 1.75 6.83 22.16
C TRP A 102 0.80 6.54 21.00
N GLU A 103 -0.44 7.04 21.05
CA GLU A 103 -1.42 6.86 19.97
C GLU A 103 -1.02 7.64 18.70
N GLY A 104 -0.28 8.74 18.84
CA GLY A 104 0.32 9.44 17.70
C GLY A 104 1.36 8.61 16.98
N ILE A 105 2.17 7.85 17.72
CA ILE A 105 3.16 6.92 17.16
C ILE A 105 2.46 5.73 16.50
N HIS A 106 1.42 5.19 17.14
CA HIS A 106 0.60 4.12 16.58
C HIS A 106 -0.06 4.52 15.25
N LEU A 107 -0.56 5.76 15.15
CA LEU A 107 -1.06 6.35 13.90
C LEU A 107 -0.01 6.35 12.79
N ILE A 108 1.20 6.85 13.08
CA ILE A 108 2.30 6.91 12.11
C ILE A 108 2.66 5.51 11.62
N LEU A 109 2.86 4.56 12.54
CA LEU A 109 3.19 3.18 12.21
C LEU A 109 2.10 2.52 11.37
N SER A 110 0.83 2.71 11.73
CA SER A 110 -0.30 2.16 10.99
C SER A 110 -0.37 2.72 9.56
N LEU A 111 -0.22 4.04 9.39
CA LEU A 111 -0.18 4.69 8.07
C LEU A 111 0.98 4.15 7.23
N PHE A 112 2.18 4.07 7.80
CA PHE A 112 3.38 3.69 7.08
C PHE A 112 3.34 2.23 6.64
N LEU A 113 2.97 1.32 7.55
CA LEU A 113 2.85 -0.11 7.28
C LEU A 113 1.75 -0.37 6.24
N TYR A 114 0.59 0.26 6.40
CA TYR A 114 -0.52 0.08 5.49
C TYR A 114 -0.17 0.55 4.08
N ASP A 115 0.40 1.75 3.94
CA ASP A 115 0.83 2.29 2.64
C ASP A 115 1.93 1.46 1.98
N ALA A 116 2.95 1.04 2.71
CA ALA A 116 4.02 0.23 2.16
C ALA A 116 3.52 -1.11 1.60
N PHE A 117 2.64 -1.79 2.35
CA PHE A 117 2.05 -3.05 1.88
C PHE A 117 1.06 -2.83 0.74
N LEU A 118 0.33 -1.71 0.75
CA LEU A 118 -0.58 -1.35 -0.32
C LEU A 118 0.19 -1.10 -1.61
N VAL A 119 1.21 -0.25 -1.60
CA VAL A 119 2.05 0.06 -2.78
C VAL A 119 2.72 -1.20 -3.31
N LEU A 120 3.25 -2.05 -2.42
CA LEU A 120 3.82 -3.33 -2.82
C LEU A 120 2.77 -4.29 -3.41
N SER A 121 1.53 -4.29 -2.91
CA SER A 121 0.45 -5.14 -3.44
C SER A 121 -0.11 -4.63 -4.77
N GLU A 122 -0.15 -3.31 -4.95
CA GLU A 122 -0.55 -2.61 -6.18
C GLU A 122 0.57 -2.67 -7.22
N SER A 123 1.83 -2.86 -6.78
CA SER A 123 3.01 -2.84 -7.63
C SER A 123 2.76 -3.67 -8.88
N ARG A 124 2.54 -2.92 -9.97
CA ARG A 124 2.05 -3.49 -11.21
C ARG A 124 3.23 -4.27 -11.75
N GLY A 125 3.15 -5.58 -11.68
CA GLY A 125 3.74 -6.46 -12.66
C GLY A 125 3.09 -6.16 -14.02
N ALA A 126 3.29 -4.95 -14.55
CA ALA A 126 3.00 -4.63 -15.92
C ALA A 126 4.08 -5.37 -16.71
N PRO A 127 3.70 -6.36 -17.54
CA PRO A 127 4.62 -6.79 -18.55
C PRO A 127 4.81 -5.58 -19.46
N PHE A 128 5.99 -4.94 -19.39
CA PHE A 128 6.44 -3.98 -20.40
C PHE A 128 6.38 -4.58 -21.83
N SER A 129 6.15 -5.89 -21.96
CA SER A 129 5.83 -6.59 -23.20
C SER A 129 4.43 -6.32 -23.79
N LEU A 130 3.58 -5.48 -23.17
CA LEU A 130 2.33 -5.00 -23.79
C LEU A 130 2.46 -3.64 -24.46
N ILE A 131 3.64 -3.02 -24.45
CA ILE A 131 3.97 -2.00 -25.46
C ILE A 131 4.20 -2.78 -26.75
N PRO A 132 3.37 -2.61 -27.80
CA PRO A 132 3.70 -3.17 -29.09
C PRO A 132 4.96 -2.45 -29.55
N HIS A 133 6.13 -3.06 -29.37
CA HIS A 133 7.33 -2.70 -30.11
C HIS A 133 7.16 -3.18 -31.57
N GLY A 134 6.15 -2.60 -32.22
CA GLY A 134 5.89 -2.71 -33.65
C GLY A 134 6.55 -1.54 -34.37
N ILE A 135 7.88 -1.44 -34.33
CA ILE A 135 8.64 -0.79 -35.40
C ILE A 135 9.82 -1.69 -35.74
N SER A 136 9.50 -2.75 -36.48
CA SER A 136 10.46 -3.37 -37.39
C SER A 136 10.83 -2.33 -38.45
N ARG A 137 12.04 -1.78 -38.42
CA ARG A 137 12.70 -1.32 -39.65
C ARG A 137 13.80 -2.32 -40.00
N ARG A 138 13.45 -3.23 -40.90
CA ARG A 138 14.37 -3.85 -41.85
C ARG A 138 14.93 -2.77 -42.78
N SER A 139 16.24 -2.78 -43.00
CA SER A 139 16.93 -2.38 -44.22
C SER A 139 18.40 -2.77 -44.01
N GLY A 140 19.02 -3.73 -44.71
CA GLY A 140 18.72 -4.15 -46.07
C GLY A 140 19.16 -3.05 -47.02
#